data_AF-A0AAW0BIU9-F1
#
_entry.id   AF-A0AAW0BIU9-F1
#
_cell.length_a   1.000
_cell.length_b   1.000
_cell.length_c   1.000
_cell.angle_alpha   90.00
_cell.angle_beta   90.00
_cell.angle_gamma   90.00
#
_symmetry.space_group_name_H-M   'P 1'
#
loop_
_entity.id
_entity.type
_entity.pdbx_description
1 polymer ?
#
loop_
_entity_poly.entity_id
_entity_poly.type
_entity_poly.pdbx_seq_one_letter_code
_entity_poly.pdbx_strand_id
1 'polypeptide(L)'
;MSTHYLEKMIELFRAGEISGLIATECASNGFDVRFIRLIVKHGVTKTVAEDDQRGGREKWAYENLAETDPDHKPSKKEQRTEKEVISLASTKDCHRGFLARHNNDTTSSATSFTCSNCCDHHPGFNLSHYLPGLKDSDSDAESDSPPHKPPRYRPLRARATLEDAIHSWTKMTHQEDPILKTFPRDWILSDNAISRLAREKAQFFQIPRDVTDFLEEDNDWHSRYALEVLTVVRVHDMARRKTTRTRRSSDDSEEE
;
A
#
# COMPACT_ATOMS: atom_id res chain seq x y z
N MET A 1 11.77 -5.54 -7.89
CA MET A 1 12.35 -6.75 -8.53
C MET A 1 13.28 -6.30 -9.62
N SER A 2 14.42 -6.97 -9.80
CA SER A 2 15.32 -6.67 -10.93
C SER A 2 14.72 -7.21 -12.23
N THR A 3 15.04 -6.56 -13.36
CA THR A 3 14.62 -7.00 -14.69
C THR A 3 15.04 -8.44 -14.97
N HIS A 4 16.29 -8.78 -14.64
CA HIS A 4 16.84 -10.12 -14.80
C HIS A 4 16.04 -11.20 -14.05
N TYR A 5 15.54 -10.88 -12.84
CA TYR A 5 14.71 -11.82 -12.09
C TYR A 5 13.37 -12.07 -12.79
N LEU A 6 12.71 -11.01 -13.28
CA LEU A 6 11.43 -11.13 -13.98
C LEU A 6 11.57 -11.96 -15.27
N GLU A 7 12.61 -11.69 -16.07
CA GLU A 7 12.92 -12.43 -17.30
C GLU A 7 13.12 -13.92 -17.00
N LYS A 8 13.93 -14.24 -15.99
CA LYS A 8 14.16 -15.63 -15.57
C LYS A 8 12.87 -16.33 -15.16
N MET A 9 12.01 -15.67 -14.38
CA MET A 9 10.73 -16.27 -13.97
C MET A 9 9.77 -16.49 -15.15
N ILE A 10 9.77 -15.58 -16.13
CA ILE A 10 9.01 -15.74 -17.38
C ILE A 10 9.51 -16.96 -18.16
N GLU A 11 10.83 -17.12 -18.29
CA GLU A 11 11.45 -18.24 -18.99
C GLU A 11 11.11 -19.57 -18.34
N LEU A 12 11.22 -19.67 -17.00
CA LEU A 12 10.84 -20.87 -16.25
C LEU A 12 9.36 -21.23 -16.44
N PHE A 13 8.48 -20.23 -16.46
CA PHE A 13 7.05 -20.46 -16.71
C PHE A 13 6.78 -20.92 -18.14
N ARG A 14 7.43 -20.30 -19.14
CA ARG A 14 7.33 -20.71 -20.54
C ARG A 14 7.88 -22.12 -20.78
N ALA A 15 8.94 -22.49 -20.06
CA ALA A 15 9.51 -23.84 -20.11
C ALA A 15 8.65 -24.88 -19.38
N GLY A 16 7.63 -24.46 -18.62
CA GLY A 16 6.79 -25.35 -17.81
C GLY A 16 7.47 -25.85 -16.54
N GLU A 17 8.61 -25.26 -16.15
CA GLU A 17 9.33 -25.60 -14.91
C GLU A 17 8.59 -25.10 -13.67
N ILE A 18 7.79 -24.03 -13.82
CA ILE A 18 6.85 -23.55 -12.82
C ILE A 18 5.44 -23.51 -13.40
N SER A 19 4.45 -23.85 -12.57
CA SER A 19 3.05 -23.99 -12.98
C SER A 19 2.22 -22.71 -12.84
N GLY A 20 2.75 -21.67 -12.19
CA GLY A 20 2.02 -20.44 -11.94
C GLY A 20 2.93 -19.25 -11.68
N LEU A 21 2.40 -18.06 -11.98
CA LEU A 21 3.05 -16.78 -11.73
C LEU A 21 2.08 -15.86 -11.02
N ILE A 22 2.55 -15.21 -9.96
CA ILE A 22 1.83 -14.14 -9.28
C ILE A 22 2.48 -12.82 -9.68
N ALA A 23 1.75 -12.00 -10.41
CA ALA A 23 2.23 -10.73 -10.95
C ALA A 23 1.37 -9.57 -10.48
N THR A 24 2.01 -8.43 -10.21
CA THR A 24 1.31 -7.16 -10.02
C THR A 24 0.96 -6.54 -11.37
N GLU A 25 0.12 -5.50 -11.37
CA GLU A 25 -0.25 -4.70 -12.54
C GLU A 25 0.93 -4.30 -13.43
N CYS A 26 2.00 -3.77 -12.82
CA CYS A 26 3.15 -3.31 -13.60
C CYS A 26 3.94 -4.47 -14.20
N ALA A 27 3.93 -5.63 -13.55
CA ALA A 27 4.63 -6.80 -14.04
C ALA A 27 3.83 -7.46 -15.18
N SER A 28 2.51 -7.65 -15.03
CA SER A 28 1.68 -8.39 -16.00
C SER A 28 1.63 -7.75 -17.40
N ASN A 29 1.87 -6.45 -17.49
CA ASN A 29 2.00 -5.73 -18.76
C ASN A 29 3.26 -6.19 -19.51
N GLY A 30 3.07 -6.84 -20.66
CA GLY A 30 4.16 -7.37 -21.49
C GLY A 30 4.33 -8.90 -21.46
N PHE A 31 3.56 -9.61 -20.61
CA PHE A 31 3.55 -11.08 -20.59
C PHE A 31 2.84 -11.70 -21.82
N ASP A 32 3.55 -11.87 -22.92
CA ASP A 32 3.06 -12.70 -24.03
C ASP A 32 3.49 -14.16 -23.79
N VAL A 33 2.61 -14.93 -23.16
CA VAL A 33 2.76 -16.37 -22.97
C VAL A 33 1.57 -17.04 -23.65
N ARG A 34 1.86 -17.96 -24.57
CA ARG A 34 0.83 -18.77 -25.21
C ARG A 34 0.42 -19.91 -24.29
N PHE A 35 -0.82 -20.38 -24.42
CA PHE A 35 -1.34 -21.56 -23.72
C PHE A 35 -1.44 -21.42 -22.19
N ILE A 36 -1.95 -20.28 -21.71
CA ILE A 36 -2.09 -19.97 -20.28
C ILE A 36 -3.12 -20.81 -19.51
N ARG A 37 -4.09 -21.54 -20.04
CA ARG A 37 -5.14 -22.29 -19.29
C ARG A 37 -6.04 -21.48 -18.32
N LEU A 38 -5.50 -20.77 -17.33
CA LEU A 38 -6.25 -20.06 -16.28
C LEU A 38 -5.56 -18.74 -15.90
N ILE A 39 -6.35 -17.68 -15.82
CA ILE A 39 -5.96 -16.41 -15.22
C ILE A 39 -6.86 -16.15 -14.02
N VAL A 40 -6.24 -15.99 -12.85
CA VAL A 40 -6.93 -15.57 -11.61
C VAL A 40 -6.60 -14.10 -11.35
N LYS A 41 -7.62 -13.26 -11.27
CA LYS A 41 -7.47 -11.83 -10.96
C LYS A 41 -7.86 -11.59 -9.51
N HIS A 42 -6.91 -11.09 -8.71
CA HIS A 42 -7.18 -10.69 -7.33
C HIS A 42 -7.51 -9.19 -7.26
N GLY A 43 -8.79 -8.88 -7.03
CA GLY A 43 -9.33 -7.52 -6.96
C GLY A 43 -9.62 -6.87 -8.32
N VAL A 44 -10.13 -5.64 -8.29
CA VAL A 44 -10.54 -4.89 -9.49
C VAL A 44 -9.45 -3.98 -10.07
N THR A 45 -9.46 -3.82 -11.40
CA THR A 45 -8.66 -2.84 -12.15
C THR A 45 -9.21 -1.42 -11.98
N LYS A 46 -8.55 -0.42 -12.59
CA LYS A 46 -9.06 0.95 -12.57
C LYS A 46 -10.10 1.16 -13.66
N THR A 47 -9.88 0.57 -14.83
CA THR A 47 -10.73 0.75 -16.01
C THR A 47 -11.17 -0.59 -16.61
N VAL A 48 -12.28 -0.57 -17.36
CA VAL A 48 -12.79 -1.78 -18.06
C VAL A 48 -11.80 -2.21 -19.14
N ALA A 49 -11.16 -1.25 -19.83
CA ALA A 49 -10.15 -1.54 -20.84
C ALA A 49 -8.92 -2.27 -20.25
N GLU A 50 -8.46 -1.87 -19.06
CA GLU A 50 -7.39 -2.59 -18.36
C GLU A 50 -7.84 -4.01 -17.98
N ASP A 51 -9.10 -4.18 -17.56
CA ASP A 51 -9.63 -5.49 -17.21
C ASP A 51 -9.69 -6.41 -18.43
N ASP A 52 -10.19 -5.89 -19.55
CA ASP A 52 -10.30 -6.58 -20.82
C ASP A 52 -8.93 -6.95 -21.39
N GLN A 53 -7.96 -6.03 -21.39
CA GLN A 53 -6.59 -6.32 -21.86
C GLN A 53 -5.88 -7.41 -21.05
N ARG A 54 -6.15 -7.49 -19.74
CA ARG A 54 -5.61 -8.56 -18.89
C ARG A 54 -6.33 -9.87 -19.12
N GLY A 55 -7.63 -9.81 -19.38
CA GLY A 55 -8.48 -10.98 -19.57
C GLY A 55 -8.35 -11.59 -20.96
N GLY A 56 -8.18 -10.81 -22.02
CA GLY A 56 -8.10 -11.26 -23.41
C GLY A 56 -6.95 -12.22 -23.73
N ARG A 57 -6.17 -12.62 -22.73
CA ARG A 57 -5.06 -13.57 -22.83
C ARG A 57 -5.47 -15.04 -22.63
N GLU A 58 -6.61 -15.36 -21.97
CA GLU A 58 -7.32 -16.68 -22.03
C GLU A 58 -8.64 -16.69 -21.20
N LYS A 59 -9.11 -17.85 -20.71
CA LYS A 59 -10.35 -18.11 -19.94
C LYS A 59 -10.29 -17.56 -18.49
N TRP A 60 -11.44 -17.15 -17.93
CA TRP A 60 -11.51 -16.33 -16.71
C TRP A 60 -12.12 -17.03 -15.49
N ALA A 61 -11.67 -16.63 -14.31
CA ALA A 61 -12.34 -16.83 -13.02
C ALA A 61 -12.20 -15.54 -12.18
N TYR A 62 -13.31 -15.03 -11.63
CA TYR A 62 -13.30 -13.92 -10.67
C TYR A 62 -13.62 -14.44 -9.26
N GLU A 63 -13.14 -13.71 -8.27
CA GLU A 63 -13.58 -13.85 -6.89
C GLU A 63 -14.62 -12.75 -6.64
N ASN A 64 -15.83 -13.13 -6.24
CA ASN A 64 -16.95 -12.21 -6.08
C ASN A 64 -16.61 -11.14 -5.03
N LEU A 65 -16.82 -9.87 -5.39
CA LEU A 65 -16.85 -8.81 -4.39
C LEU A 65 -18.12 -8.98 -3.56
N ALA A 66 -17.97 -9.03 -2.24
CA ALA A 66 -19.10 -9.01 -1.31
C ALA A 66 -20.00 -7.79 -1.60
N GLU A 67 -21.32 -7.99 -1.46
CA GLU A 67 -22.30 -6.91 -1.62
C GLU A 67 -21.91 -5.71 -0.75
N THR A 68 -21.81 -4.53 -1.35
CA THR A 68 -21.39 -3.31 -0.64
C THR A 68 -22.50 -2.84 0.29
N ASP A 69 -22.18 -2.76 1.59
CA ASP A 69 -22.99 -2.14 2.65
C ASP A 69 -23.39 -0.70 2.25
N PRO A 70 -24.68 -0.29 2.37
CA PRO A 70 -25.12 1.08 2.07
C PRO A 70 -24.41 2.18 2.86
N ASP A 71 -23.84 1.87 4.04
CA ASP A 71 -23.06 2.81 4.85
C ASP A 71 -21.55 2.78 4.52
N HIS A 72 -21.13 2.02 3.50
CA HIS A 72 -19.74 1.87 3.12
C HIS A 72 -19.16 3.19 2.58
N LYS A 73 -18.19 3.74 3.31
CA LYS A 73 -17.40 4.87 2.84
C LYS A 73 -16.36 4.36 1.85
N PRO A 74 -16.43 4.76 0.56
CA PRO A 74 -15.52 4.24 -0.45
C PRO A 74 -14.08 4.60 -0.11
N SER A 75 -13.22 3.59 -0.12
CA SER A 75 -11.79 3.68 0.01
C SER A 75 -11.19 4.55 -1.11
N LYS A 76 -9.97 5.05 -0.89
CA LYS A 76 -9.21 5.76 -1.94
C LYS A 76 -8.98 4.91 -3.19
N LYS A 77 -9.05 3.58 -3.09
CA LYS A 77 -8.91 2.70 -4.25
C LYS A 77 -10.22 2.70 -5.05
N GLU A 78 -11.35 2.48 -4.39
CA GLU A 78 -12.69 2.52 -5.03
C GLU A 78 -12.98 3.87 -5.66
N GLN A 79 -12.61 4.98 -5.01
CA GLN A 79 -12.76 6.32 -5.58
C GLN A 79 -11.95 6.53 -6.89
N ARG A 80 -10.93 5.70 -7.14
CA ARG A 80 -10.10 5.74 -8.36
C ARG A 80 -10.49 4.67 -9.38
N THR A 81 -11.45 3.81 -9.05
CA THR A 81 -11.96 2.77 -9.94
C THR A 81 -13.19 3.31 -10.67
N GLU A 82 -13.24 3.10 -11.98
CA GLU A 82 -14.38 3.47 -12.82
C GLU A 82 -15.66 2.74 -12.38
N LYS A 83 -16.80 3.41 -12.47
CA LYS A 83 -18.10 2.84 -12.06
C LYS A 83 -18.46 1.61 -12.87
N GLU A 84 -18.01 1.57 -14.12
CA GLU A 84 -18.20 0.49 -15.07
C GLU A 84 -17.44 -0.77 -14.65
N VAL A 85 -16.25 -0.63 -14.05
CA VAL A 85 -15.51 -1.79 -13.48
C VAL A 85 -16.21 -2.33 -12.25
N ILE A 86 -16.74 -1.45 -11.39
CA ILE A 86 -17.55 -1.86 -10.24
C ILE A 86 -18.80 -2.60 -10.75
N SER A 87 -19.46 -2.07 -11.78
CA SER A 87 -20.64 -2.69 -12.40
C SER A 87 -20.33 -4.03 -13.04
N LEU A 88 -19.16 -4.19 -13.66
CA LEU A 88 -18.67 -5.47 -14.19
C LEU A 88 -18.43 -6.47 -13.06
N ALA A 89 -17.75 -6.06 -11.99
CA ALA A 89 -17.43 -6.95 -10.88
C ALA A 89 -18.65 -7.36 -10.05
N SER A 90 -19.72 -6.55 -10.06
CA SER A 90 -20.99 -6.83 -9.39
C SER A 90 -22.09 -7.33 -10.33
N THR A 91 -21.76 -7.61 -11.60
CA THR A 91 -22.79 -8.02 -12.57
C THR A 91 -23.26 -9.43 -12.25
N LYS A 92 -24.56 -9.69 -12.41
CA LYS A 92 -25.11 -11.06 -12.33
C LYS A 92 -25.18 -11.74 -13.70
N ASP A 93 -24.85 -10.99 -14.75
CA ASP A 93 -24.83 -11.48 -16.13
C ASP A 93 -23.49 -12.11 -16.49
N CYS A 94 -23.43 -12.80 -17.62
CA CYS A 94 -22.17 -13.23 -18.20
C CYS A 94 -21.23 -12.03 -18.45
N HIS A 95 -19.98 -12.09 -17.96
CA HIS A 95 -18.97 -11.03 -18.12
C HIS A 95 -18.70 -10.71 -19.60
N ARG A 96 -18.67 -11.74 -20.47
CA ARG A 96 -18.52 -11.54 -21.92
C ARG A 96 -19.70 -10.75 -22.50
N GLY A 97 -20.91 -11.03 -22.03
CA GLY A 97 -22.11 -10.28 -22.42
C GLY A 97 -22.07 -8.83 -21.94
N PHE A 98 -21.57 -8.60 -20.72
CA PHE A 98 -21.31 -7.25 -20.21
C PHE A 98 -20.34 -6.50 -21.14
N LEU A 99 -19.19 -7.11 -21.46
CA LEU A 99 -18.16 -6.49 -22.30
C LEU A 99 -18.64 -6.25 -23.73
N ALA A 100 -19.41 -7.16 -24.31
CA ALA A 100 -20.03 -6.98 -25.62
C ALA A 100 -20.92 -5.73 -25.64
N ARG A 101 -21.78 -5.56 -24.62
CA ARG A 101 -22.63 -4.37 -24.49
C ARG A 101 -21.80 -3.10 -24.26
N HIS A 102 -20.82 -3.15 -23.37
CA HIS A 102 -19.93 -2.03 -23.08
C HIS A 102 -19.20 -1.53 -24.33
N ASN A 103 -18.73 -2.46 -25.18
CA ASN A 103 -17.98 -2.15 -26.39
C ASN A 103 -18.88 -1.95 -27.63
N ASN A 104 -20.21 -2.00 -27.48
CA ASN A 104 -21.18 -2.01 -28.58
C ASN A 104 -20.88 -3.10 -29.65
N ASP A 105 -20.33 -4.23 -29.22
CA ASP A 105 -20.04 -5.37 -30.09
C ASP A 105 -21.28 -6.27 -30.23
N THR A 106 -21.91 -6.18 -31.39
CA THR A 106 -23.11 -6.95 -31.74
C THR A 106 -22.79 -8.23 -32.52
N THR A 107 -21.52 -8.58 -32.67
CA THR A 107 -21.13 -9.80 -33.40
C THR A 107 -21.68 -11.05 -32.72
N SER A 108 -22.01 -12.07 -33.51
CA SER A 108 -22.48 -13.36 -32.98
C SER A 108 -21.43 -14.03 -32.09
N SER A 109 -20.14 -13.82 -32.39
CA SER A 109 -19.04 -14.27 -31.55
C SER A 109 -19.04 -13.63 -30.16
N ALA A 110 -19.45 -12.37 -30.01
CA ALA A 110 -19.49 -11.69 -28.71
C ALA A 110 -20.74 -12.07 -27.91
N THR A 111 -21.89 -12.16 -28.58
CA THR A 111 -23.21 -12.28 -27.95
C THR A 111 -23.72 -13.70 -27.76
N SER A 112 -23.35 -14.63 -28.66
CA SER A 112 -23.90 -15.99 -28.70
C SER A 112 -22.95 -17.05 -28.13
N PHE A 113 -21.91 -16.64 -27.42
CA PHE A 113 -20.86 -17.55 -26.95
C PHE A 113 -21.35 -18.36 -25.75
N THR A 114 -21.72 -19.61 -26.00
CA THR A 114 -22.08 -20.59 -24.98
C THR A 114 -20.95 -21.62 -24.88
N CYS A 115 -20.10 -21.47 -23.87
CA CYS A 115 -19.24 -22.57 -23.46
C CYS A 115 -19.28 -22.71 -21.94
N SER A 116 -19.05 -23.92 -21.45
CA SER A 116 -18.99 -24.23 -20.02
C SER A 116 -17.89 -23.48 -19.26
N ASN A 117 -17.05 -22.73 -19.98
CA ASN A 117 -15.81 -22.13 -19.50
C ASN A 117 -15.78 -20.61 -19.71
N CYS A 118 -16.94 -19.96 -19.83
CA CYS A 118 -17.01 -18.53 -20.16
C CYS A 118 -16.66 -17.62 -18.97
N CYS A 119 -17.40 -17.72 -17.87
CA CYS A 119 -17.16 -17.03 -16.61
C CYS A 119 -17.96 -17.72 -15.48
N ASP A 120 -17.70 -17.33 -14.23
CA ASP A 120 -18.42 -17.74 -13.02
C ASP A 120 -19.94 -17.55 -13.08
N HIS A 121 -20.40 -16.51 -13.76
CA HIS A 121 -21.84 -16.25 -13.96
C HIS A 121 -22.48 -17.10 -15.07
N HIS A 122 -21.71 -17.89 -15.83
CA HIS A 122 -22.27 -18.73 -16.89
C HIS A 122 -22.73 -20.08 -16.35
N PRO A 123 -23.90 -20.60 -16.77
CA PRO A 123 -24.34 -21.94 -16.40
C PRO A 123 -23.27 -22.99 -16.73
N GLY A 124 -22.93 -23.82 -15.74
CA GLY A 124 -21.96 -24.92 -15.88
C GLY A 124 -20.50 -24.55 -15.60
N PHE A 125 -20.20 -23.31 -15.25
CA PHE A 125 -18.87 -22.97 -14.75
C PHE A 125 -18.67 -23.55 -13.34
N ASN A 126 -17.53 -24.18 -13.11
CA ASN A 126 -17.13 -24.71 -11.81
C ASN A 126 -15.67 -24.36 -11.54
N LEU A 127 -15.43 -23.47 -10.57
CA LEU A 127 -14.07 -23.01 -10.22
C LEU A 127 -13.18 -24.16 -9.75
N SER A 128 -13.76 -25.14 -9.05
CA SER A 128 -13.05 -26.29 -8.48
C SER A 128 -12.46 -27.21 -9.55
N HIS A 129 -12.95 -27.16 -10.80
CA HIS A 129 -12.32 -27.85 -11.93
C HIS A 129 -10.98 -27.23 -12.33
N TYR A 130 -10.83 -25.93 -12.12
CA TYR A 130 -9.62 -25.17 -12.50
C TYR A 130 -8.61 -25.09 -11.35
N LEU A 131 -9.10 -25.12 -10.11
CA LEU A 131 -8.31 -25.03 -8.89
C LEU A 131 -8.60 -26.23 -7.98
N PRO A 132 -8.19 -27.45 -8.38
CA PRO A 132 -8.41 -28.64 -7.57
C PRO A 132 -7.71 -28.49 -6.21
N GLY A 133 -8.48 -28.60 -5.13
CA GLY A 133 -7.97 -28.42 -3.76
C GLY A 133 -8.22 -27.04 -3.17
N LEU A 134 -8.80 -26.11 -3.93
CA LEU A 134 -9.51 -24.98 -3.33
C LEU A 134 -10.74 -25.57 -2.61
N LYS A 135 -10.61 -25.82 -1.31
CA LYS A 135 -11.78 -26.13 -0.50
C LYS A 135 -12.62 -24.86 -0.53
N ASP A 136 -13.89 -24.98 -0.89
CA ASP A 136 -14.88 -23.97 -0.55
C ASP A 136 -14.80 -23.84 0.96
N SER A 137 -14.02 -22.87 1.42
CA SER A 137 -13.94 -22.55 2.84
C SER A 137 -15.28 -21.92 3.14
N ASP A 138 -16.24 -22.76 3.53
CA ASP A 138 -17.50 -22.34 4.12
C ASP A 138 -17.17 -21.23 5.11
N SER A 139 -17.70 -20.06 4.78
CA SER A 139 -17.25 -18.75 5.24
C SER A 139 -17.72 -18.44 6.67
N ASP A 140 -17.33 -19.30 7.62
CA ASP A 140 -17.39 -19.03 9.06
C ASP A 140 -15.98 -18.78 9.61
N ALA A 141 -15.09 -18.25 8.78
CA ALA A 141 -13.88 -17.62 9.30
C ALA A 141 -14.34 -16.36 10.05
N GLU A 142 -14.63 -16.53 11.36
CA GLU A 142 -14.60 -15.44 12.32
C GLU A 142 -13.42 -14.57 11.94
N SER A 143 -13.72 -13.34 11.52
CA SER A 143 -12.73 -12.35 11.14
C SER A 143 -11.94 -12.03 12.40
N ASP A 144 -10.96 -12.87 12.72
CA ASP A 144 -9.86 -12.59 13.62
C ASP A 144 -9.12 -11.41 13.00
N SER A 145 -9.62 -10.23 13.35
CA SER A 145 -9.07 -8.96 12.91
C SER A 145 -7.59 -9.04 13.27
N PRO A 146 -6.68 -9.00 12.28
CA PRO A 146 -5.28 -9.26 12.53
C PRO A 146 -4.82 -8.31 13.64
N PRO A 147 -4.05 -8.81 14.62
CA PRO A 147 -3.70 -8.02 15.80
C PRO A 147 -3.13 -6.68 15.33
N HIS A 148 -3.76 -5.59 15.79
CA HIS A 148 -3.40 -4.23 15.39
C HIS A 148 -1.91 -4.01 15.64
N LYS A 149 -1.11 -4.07 14.57
CA LYS A 149 0.33 -3.85 14.69
C LYS A 149 0.54 -2.42 15.21
N PRO A 150 1.39 -2.23 16.23
CA PRO A 150 1.66 -0.89 16.74
C PRO A 150 2.16 -0.02 15.59
N PRO A 151 1.73 1.25 15.50
CA PRO A 151 2.10 2.12 14.41
C PRO A 151 3.62 2.20 14.31
N ARG A 152 4.15 2.04 13.08
CA ARG A 152 5.59 2.08 12.81
C ARG A 152 6.20 3.46 13.06
N TYR A 153 5.40 4.52 12.95
CA TYR A 153 5.88 5.91 12.99
C TYR A 153 5.20 6.71 14.10
N ARG A 154 5.78 7.86 14.43
CA ARG A 154 5.18 8.85 15.31
C ARG A 154 3.79 9.29 14.78
N PRO A 155 2.79 9.56 15.63
CA PRO A 155 1.50 10.13 15.19
C PRO A 155 1.69 11.47 14.47
N LEU A 156 0.92 11.74 13.42
CA LEU A 156 1.10 12.92 12.55
C LEU A 156 1.13 14.25 13.32
N ARG A 157 0.19 14.46 14.26
CA ARG A 157 0.13 15.68 15.09
C ARG A 157 1.40 15.94 15.89
N ALA A 158 2.10 14.89 16.28
CA ALA A 158 3.33 14.99 17.06
C ALA A 158 4.59 15.15 16.20
N ARG A 159 4.48 14.98 14.88
CA ARG A 159 5.58 15.23 13.95
C ARG A 159 5.77 16.74 13.77
N ALA A 160 4.70 17.44 13.42
CA ALA A 160 4.73 18.89 13.20
C ALA A 160 5.34 19.66 14.38
N THR A 161 4.91 19.37 15.62
CA THR A 161 5.45 20.07 16.81
C THR A 161 6.93 19.75 17.07
N LEU A 162 7.41 18.57 16.67
CA LEU A 162 8.83 18.23 16.76
C LEU A 162 9.64 18.87 15.62
N GLU A 163 9.08 18.93 14.40
CA GLU A 163 9.69 19.65 13.28
C GLU A 163 9.89 21.12 13.66
N ASP A 164 8.87 21.78 14.22
CA ASP A 164 8.95 23.17 14.69
C ASP A 164 10.03 23.38 15.77
N ALA A 165 10.14 22.43 16.71
CA ALA A 165 11.15 22.47 17.76
C ALA A 165 12.57 22.33 17.19
N ILE A 166 12.78 21.40 16.25
CA ILE A 166 14.07 21.21 15.59
C ILE A 166 14.39 22.42 14.72
N HIS A 167 13.45 22.95 13.93
CA HIS A 167 13.67 24.16 13.14
C HIS A 167 14.06 25.36 13.99
N SER A 168 13.42 25.51 15.16
CA SER A 168 13.74 26.59 16.10
C SER A 168 15.15 26.44 16.66
N TRP A 169 15.54 25.22 17.06
CA TRP A 169 16.91 24.91 17.46
C TRP A 169 17.90 25.19 16.33
N THR A 170 17.69 24.66 15.11
CA THR A 170 18.59 24.88 13.97
C THR A 170 18.76 26.37 13.66
N LYS A 171 17.68 27.17 13.76
CA LYS A 171 17.74 28.62 13.56
C LYS A 171 18.59 29.31 14.63
N MET A 172 18.46 28.92 15.90
CA MET A 172 19.27 29.47 16.99
C MET A 172 20.75 29.09 16.82
N THR A 173 21.04 27.80 16.62
CA THR A 173 22.41 27.31 16.39
C THR A 173 23.08 28.00 15.20
N HIS A 174 22.35 28.20 14.09
CA HIS A 174 22.85 28.92 12.92
C HIS A 174 23.21 30.39 13.20
N GLN A 175 22.45 31.06 14.07
CA GLN A 175 22.68 32.46 14.43
C GLN A 175 23.87 32.64 15.39
N GLU A 176 24.10 31.64 16.25
CA GLU A 176 25.16 31.63 17.26
C GLU A 176 26.51 31.16 16.71
N ASP A 177 26.51 30.31 15.67
CA ASP A 177 27.74 29.81 15.04
C ASP A 177 28.43 30.91 14.20
N PRO A 178 29.62 31.38 14.60
CA PRO A 178 30.30 32.48 13.92
C PRO A 178 30.74 32.13 12.50
N ILE A 179 30.94 30.84 12.19
CA ILE A 179 31.34 30.36 10.88
C ILE A 179 30.09 30.17 10.03
N LEU A 180 29.14 29.36 10.53
CA LEU A 180 27.98 28.92 9.74
C LEU A 180 26.92 29.99 9.51
N LYS A 181 26.89 31.09 10.29
CA LYS A 181 25.94 32.20 10.09
C LYS A 181 25.96 32.77 8.67
N THR A 182 27.08 32.67 7.97
CA THR A 182 27.23 33.13 6.57
C THR A 182 26.86 32.07 5.52
N PHE A 183 26.67 30.82 5.93
CA PHE A 183 26.32 29.68 5.08
C PHE A 183 24.82 29.38 5.11
N PRO A 184 24.29 28.61 4.14
CA PRO A 184 22.91 28.14 4.19
C PRO A 184 22.64 27.31 5.45
N ARG A 185 21.47 27.50 6.06
CA ARG A 185 21.05 26.79 7.27
C ARG A 185 21.06 25.26 7.11
N ASP A 186 20.80 24.79 5.91
CA ASP A 186 20.71 23.37 5.58
C ASP A 186 22.04 22.61 5.75
N TRP A 187 23.16 23.34 5.91
CA TRP A 187 24.46 22.76 6.27
C TRP A 187 24.51 22.23 7.71
N ILE A 188 23.63 22.72 8.59
CA ILE A 188 23.48 22.16 9.93
C ILE A 188 22.54 20.96 9.87
N LEU A 189 21.35 21.14 9.28
CA LEU A 189 20.37 20.08 9.15
C LEU A 189 19.37 20.44 8.05
N SER A 190 19.27 19.60 7.01
CA SER A 190 18.32 19.82 5.91
C SER A 190 16.87 19.58 6.33
N ASP A 191 15.92 20.23 5.65
CA ASP A 191 14.48 20.03 5.91
C ASP A 191 14.06 18.54 5.77
N ASN A 192 14.69 17.79 4.86
CA ASN A 192 14.45 16.35 4.72
C ASN A 192 14.90 15.56 5.96
N ALA A 193 16.09 15.87 6.49
CA ALA A 193 16.61 15.27 7.70
C ALA A 193 15.70 15.56 8.90
N ILE A 194 15.20 16.81 9.02
CA ILE A 194 14.24 17.22 10.07
C ILE A 194 12.96 16.38 9.98
N SER A 195 12.34 16.27 8.81
CA SER A 195 11.13 15.46 8.63
C SER A 195 11.36 13.96 8.88
N ARG A 196 12.55 13.44 8.55
CA ARG A 196 12.92 12.05 8.86
C ARG A 196 13.01 11.82 10.37
N LEU A 197 13.69 12.70 11.12
CA LEU A 197 13.78 12.62 12.58
C LEU A 197 12.40 12.71 13.24
N ALA A 198 11.57 13.65 12.79
CA ALA A 198 10.25 13.85 13.36
C ALA A 198 9.30 12.67 13.13
N ARG A 199 9.48 11.93 12.03
CA ARG A 199 8.67 10.75 11.70
C ARG A 199 9.00 9.53 12.57
N GLU A 200 10.26 9.39 12.98
CA GLU A 200 10.75 8.20 13.67
C GLU A 200 10.30 8.14 15.14
N LYS A 201 10.30 6.93 15.72
CA LYS A 201 9.89 6.68 17.10
C LYS A 201 10.90 7.26 18.08
N ALA A 202 10.39 7.83 19.18
CA ALA A 202 11.17 8.35 20.30
C ALA A 202 12.22 7.36 20.85
N GLN A 203 11.90 6.06 20.82
CA GLN A 203 12.77 4.99 21.35
C GLN A 203 13.91 4.63 20.41
N PHE A 204 13.90 5.10 19.17
CA PHE A 204 14.91 4.79 18.18
C PHE A 204 16.24 5.49 18.50
N PHE A 205 16.20 6.69 19.07
CA PHE A 205 17.39 7.49 19.38
C PHE A 205 17.74 7.42 20.87
N GLN A 206 18.73 6.59 21.21
CA GLN A 206 19.22 6.38 22.58
C GLN A 206 20.56 7.06 22.83
N ILE A 207 21.40 7.16 21.82
CA ILE A 207 22.70 7.82 21.90
C ILE A 207 22.88 8.74 20.69
N PRO A 208 23.77 9.76 20.76
CA PRO A 208 24.01 10.68 19.64
C PRO A 208 24.40 9.94 18.35
N ARG A 209 25.07 8.79 18.49
CA ARG A 209 25.49 7.96 17.36
C ARG A 209 24.29 7.45 16.55
N ASP A 210 23.17 7.12 17.20
CA ASP A 210 21.95 6.67 16.52
C ASP A 210 21.39 7.75 15.59
N VAL A 211 21.49 9.02 15.99
CA VAL A 211 21.05 10.17 15.17
C VAL A 211 21.96 10.32 13.95
N THR A 212 23.27 10.28 14.16
CA THR A 212 24.26 10.37 13.07
C THR A 212 24.11 9.25 12.06
N ASP A 213 24.07 7.99 12.52
CA ASP A 213 23.95 6.83 11.64
C ASP A 213 22.59 6.83 10.90
N PHE A 214 21.51 7.29 11.56
CA PHE A 214 20.21 7.43 10.92
C PHE A 214 20.19 8.51 9.84
N LEU A 215 20.87 9.62 10.06
CA LEU A 215 20.93 10.73 9.10
C LEU A 215 21.99 10.53 8.02
N GLU A 216 22.88 9.55 8.18
CA GLU A 216 24.03 9.31 7.30
C GLU A 216 25.03 10.49 7.30
N GLU A 217 25.16 11.16 8.45
CA GLU A 217 26.09 12.29 8.64
C GLU A 217 27.49 11.82 9.03
N ASP A 218 28.49 12.69 8.89
CA ASP A 218 29.88 12.38 9.20
C ASP A 218 30.26 12.57 10.69
N ASN A 219 31.52 12.27 11.02
CA ASN A 219 32.01 12.39 12.40
C ASN A 219 32.19 13.85 12.85
N ASP A 220 32.46 14.81 11.95
CA ASP A 220 32.57 16.23 12.32
C ASP A 220 31.19 16.77 12.71
N TRP A 221 30.18 16.45 11.90
CA TRP A 221 28.78 16.73 12.21
C TRP A 221 28.35 16.08 13.53
N HIS A 222 28.71 14.80 13.73
CA HIS A 222 28.42 14.08 14.97
C HIS A 222 28.95 14.80 16.21
N SER A 223 30.23 15.17 16.20
CA SER A 223 30.88 15.84 17.32
C SER A 223 30.29 17.21 17.64
N ARG A 224 29.73 17.89 16.65
CA ARG A 224 29.17 19.24 16.81
C ARG A 224 27.70 19.25 17.21
N TYR A 225 26.85 18.45 16.55
CA TYR A 225 25.41 18.68 16.58
C TYR A 225 24.59 17.50 17.13
N ALA A 226 25.11 16.27 17.07
CA ALA A 226 24.28 15.08 17.34
C ALA A 226 23.71 15.04 18.77
N LEU A 227 24.47 15.49 19.76
CA LEU A 227 24.01 15.52 21.16
C LEU A 227 22.87 16.54 21.36
N GLU A 228 22.97 17.71 20.75
CA GLU A 228 21.96 18.76 20.87
C GLU A 228 20.65 18.35 20.17
N VAL A 229 20.74 17.81 18.96
CA VAL A 229 19.59 17.28 18.22
C VAL A 229 18.88 16.20 19.04
N LEU A 230 19.64 15.25 19.59
CA LEU A 230 19.08 14.20 20.46
C LEU A 230 18.38 14.79 21.69
N THR A 231 18.95 15.86 22.27
CA THR A 231 18.38 16.55 23.43
C THR A 231 17.04 17.19 23.08
N VAL A 232 16.94 17.89 21.95
CA VAL A 232 15.68 18.48 21.46
C VAL A 232 14.59 17.41 21.30
N VAL A 233 14.92 16.28 20.64
CA VAL A 233 13.98 15.16 20.45
C VAL A 233 13.50 14.60 21.78
N ARG A 234 14.42 14.35 22.73
CA ARG A 234 14.09 13.79 24.04
C ARG A 234 13.25 14.72 24.89
N VAL A 235 13.60 16.01 24.96
CA VAL A 235 12.84 17.01 25.73
C VAL A 235 11.41 17.10 25.22
N HIS A 236 11.25 17.16 23.89
CA HIS A 236 9.93 17.17 23.27
C HIS A 236 9.12 15.90 23.58
N ASP A 237 9.75 14.72 23.51
CA ASP A 237 9.07 13.46 23.81
C ASP A 237 8.69 13.30 25.28
N MET A 238 9.52 13.78 26.21
CA MET A 238 9.18 13.84 27.62
C MET A 238 7.99 14.78 27.89
N ALA A 239 7.98 15.96 27.28
CA ALA A 239 6.87 16.91 27.41
C ALA A 239 5.54 16.28 26.95
N ARG A 240 5.55 15.59 25.80
CA ARG A 240 4.37 14.89 25.27
C ARG A 240 3.85 13.80 26.20
N ARG A 241 4.73 12.99 26.79
CA ARG A 241 4.34 11.94 27.76
C ARG A 241 3.64 12.54 28.97
N LYS A 242 4.09 13.70 29.46
CA LYS A 242 3.44 14.42 30.57
C LYS A 242 2.04 14.87 30.18
N THR A 243 1.87 15.53 29.02
CA THR A 243 0.56 16.00 28.54
C THR A 243 -0.44 14.86 28.35
N THR A 244 -0.02 13.70 27.83
CA THR A 244 -0.91 12.54 27.66
C THR A 244 -1.36 11.95 29.01
N ARG A 245 -0.49 11.96 30.02
CA ARG A 245 -0.83 11.46 31.36
C ARG A 245 -1.85 12.35 32.06
N THR A 246 -1.71 13.68 31.95
CA THR A 246 -2.65 14.64 32.56
C THR A 246 -4.05 14.54 31.96
N ARG A 247 -4.17 14.35 30.62
CA ARG A 247 -5.49 14.21 29.98
C ARG A 247 -6.23 12.94 30.38
N ARG A 248 -5.51 11.83 30.60
CA ARG A 248 -6.14 10.61 31.09
C ARG A 248 -6.65 10.74 32.52
N SER A 249 -5.93 11.47 33.39
CA SER A 249 -6.39 11.64 34.77
C SER A 249 -7.53 12.64 34.93
N SER A 250 -7.71 13.58 34.01
CA SER A 250 -8.85 14.52 34.05
C SER A 250 -10.17 13.85 33.68
N ASP A 251 -10.14 12.96 32.68
CA ASP A 251 -11.34 12.29 32.18
C ASP A 251 -11.91 11.31 33.23
N ASP A 252 -11.07 10.70 34.07
CA ASP A 252 -11.51 9.78 35.14
C ASP A 252 -12.13 10.50 36.36
N SER A 253 -11.95 11.82 36.49
CA SER A 253 -12.42 12.60 37.66
C SER A 253 -13.72 13.40 37.43
N GLU A 254 -14.30 13.34 36.24
CA GLU A 254 -15.61 13.96 35.93
C GLU A 254 -16.79 12.97 35.99
N GLU A 255 -16.54 11.69 36.34
CA GLU A 255 -17.56 10.64 36.44
C GLU A 255 -17.96 10.24 37.89
N GLU A 256 -17.50 10.98 38.92
CA GLU A 256 -17.95 10.83 40.32
C GLU A 256 -18.86 11.98 40.77
#